data_AF-A0ABD0WKB4-F1
#
_entry.id   AF-A0ABD0WKB4-F1
#
_cell.length_a   1.000
_cell.length_b   1.000
_cell.length_c   1.000
_cell.angle_alpha   90.00
_cell.angle_beta   90.00
_cell.angle_gamma   90.00
#
_symmetry.space_group_name_H-M   'P 1'
#
loop_
_entity.id
_entity.type
_entity.pdbx_description
1 polymer ?
#
loop_
_entity_poly.entity_id
_entity_poly.type
_entity_poly.pdbx_seq_one_letter_code
_entity_poly.pdbx_strand_id
1 'polypeptide(L)'
;MVTHSRRNPPAMSSVNPPGARGQGSEVTPQRYRPFSSQAHYQQVLCAVHKLQESGFYWGAVGGREASSLLRSQPPGTFLIRDSSDHHYFFTLSVQTVHGTKNLRIHSQGGSFYLQPDPCCSHTPPRFDCVLKLIGHYMGKVVEGRADGDGAAAEGDAGGSGGVYLIHSGGEKVPLELRRPLPSSFSSLQHLCRRTLNGHEGGADAHDTHQLPHTLRDFLEEYDAPI
;
A
#
# COMPACT_ATOMS: atom_id res chain seq x y z
N MET A 1 1.75 -56.18 -66.09
CA MET A 1 3.21 -55.88 -66.08
C MET A 1 3.58 -55.46 -64.67
N VAL A 2 4.41 -56.26 -63.97
CA VAL A 2 5.83 -55.94 -63.61
C VAL A 2 5.90 -54.85 -62.53
N THR A 3 5.88 -55.14 -61.23
CA THR A 3 6.96 -55.59 -60.31
C THR A 3 8.07 -54.58 -59.95
N HIS A 4 8.48 -54.58 -58.66
CA HIS A 4 9.78 -54.17 -58.10
C HIS A 4 10.12 -52.65 -58.13
N SER A 5 10.95 -52.00 -57.30
CA SER A 5 11.79 -52.31 -56.13
C SER A 5 12.48 -50.99 -55.68
N ARG A 6 12.87 -50.90 -54.39
CA ARG A 6 14.03 -50.20 -53.77
C ARG A 6 14.81 -49.12 -54.56
N ARG A 7 15.15 -47.99 -53.90
CA ARG A 7 16.55 -47.55 -53.51
C ARG A 7 16.63 -46.06 -53.07
N ASN A 8 17.29 -45.81 -51.94
CA ASN A 8 18.04 -44.58 -51.54
C ASN A 8 19.43 -44.59 -52.24
N PRO A 9 20.41 -43.64 -52.10
CA PRO A 9 20.51 -42.25 -51.57
C PRO A 9 21.28 -41.33 -52.62
N PRO A 10 22.07 -40.24 -52.35
CA PRO A 10 23.23 -40.12 -51.43
C PRO A 10 23.34 -38.78 -50.65
N ALA A 11 24.37 -38.73 -49.81
CA ALA A 11 24.76 -37.65 -48.91
C ALA A 11 25.76 -36.63 -49.52
N MET A 12 26.01 -35.56 -48.75
CA MET A 12 27.21 -34.70 -48.68
C MET A 12 27.16 -33.34 -49.40
N SER A 13 27.07 -32.25 -48.62
CA SER A 13 28.29 -31.50 -48.23
C SER A 13 27.97 -30.35 -47.28
N SER A 14 28.80 -30.27 -46.24
CA SER A 14 28.88 -29.26 -45.20
C SER A 14 29.22 -27.87 -45.74
N VAL A 15 28.57 -26.82 -45.22
CA VAL A 15 29.18 -25.52 -44.87
C VAL A 15 28.37 -24.88 -43.72
N ASN A 16 28.95 -24.82 -42.53
CA ASN A 16 28.74 -23.76 -41.52
C ASN A 16 29.84 -22.69 -41.78
N PRO A 17 29.74 -21.38 -41.40
CA PRO A 17 29.15 -20.82 -40.16
C PRO A 17 28.54 -19.38 -40.40
N PRO A 18 28.46 -18.42 -39.44
CA PRO A 18 28.54 -18.46 -37.97
C PRO A 18 27.29 -17.89 -37.26
N GLY A 19 27.27 -18.08 -35.95
CA GLY A 19 26.10 -17.90 -35.09
C GLY A 19 25.57 -16.47 -34.92
N ALA A 20 24.28 -16.43 -34.61
CA ALA A 20 23.67 -15.37 -33.84
C ALA A 20 22.84 -16.04 -32.73
N ARG A 21 23.38 -15.95 -31.51
CA ARG A 21 22.61 -16.03 -30.28
C ARG A 21 21.40 -15.10 -30.41
N GLY A 22 20.21 -15.66 -30.35
CA GLY A 22 18.97 -14.93 -30.19
C GLY A 22 17.99 -15.84 -29.49
N GLN A 23 18.17 -15.96 -28.17
CA GLN A 23 17.23 -16.63 -27.28
C GLN A 23 15.82 -16.17 -27.61
N GLY A 24 14.91 -17.15 -27.64
CA GLY A 24 13.51 -16.94 -27.95
C GLY A 24 12.97 -15.71 -27.24
N SER A 25 12.21 -14.91 -27.97
CA SER A 25 11.24 -14.02 -27.34
C SER A 25 10.31 -14.90 -26.53
N GLU A 26 10.67 -15.12 -25.26
CA GLU A 26 9.72 -15.43 -24.22
C GLU A 26 8.69 -14.32 -24.29
N VAL A 27 7.52 -14.69 -24.80
CA VAL A 27 6.28 -13.96 -24.62
C VAL A 27 6.22 -13.64 -23.13
N THR A 28 6.55 -12.42 -22.74
CA THR A 28 6.29 -11.98 -21.38
C THR A 28 4.78 -12.08 -21.25
N PRO A 29 4.23 -12.98 -20.43
CA PRO A 29 2.87 -12.78 -20.04
C PRO A 29 2.96 -11.52 -19.20
N GLN A 30 2.41 -10.41 -19.71
CA GLN A 30 1.99 -9.33 -18.85
C GLN A 30 0.94 -9.95 -17.92
N ARG A 31 1.45 -10.64 -16.89
CA ARG A 31 0.70 -11.20 -15.79
C ARG A 31 0.22 -9.96 -15.08
N TYR A 32 -0.97 -9.49 -15.45
CA TYR A 32 -1.88 -8.97 -14.46
C TYR A 32 -1.67 -9.88 -13.25
N ARG A 33 -1.16 -9.34 -12.13
CA ARG A 33 -1.23 -10.06 -10.86
C ARG A 33 -2.47 -9.55 -10.12
N PRO A 34 -3.71 -9.78 -10.60
CA PRO A 34 -4.84 -9.59 -9.72
C PRO A 34 -4.80 -10.83 -8.81
N PHE A 35 -4.22 -10.63 -7.63
CA PHE A 35 -4.16 -11.58 -6.53
C PHE A 35 -3.21 -12.76 -6.76
N SER A 36 -2.30 -12.95 -5.80
CA SER A 36 -1.31 -14.03 -5.83
C SER A 36 -1.81 -15.34 -5.19
N SER A 37 -2.91 -15.27 -4.45
CA SER A 37 -3.55 -16.40 -3.77
C SER A 37 -4.97 -16.02 -3.33
N GLN A 38 -5.79 -17.02 -2.99
CA GLN A 38 -7.12 -16.79 -2.39
C GLN A 38 -7.04 -15.98 -1.10
N ALA A 39 -6.03 -16.25 -0.26
CA ALA A 39 -5.79 -15.48 0.96
C ALA A 39 -5.47 -14.02 0.66
N HIS A 40 -4.67 -13.74 -0.39
CA HIS A 40 -4.38 -12.37 -0.81
C HIS A 40 -5.64 -11.66 -1.32
N TYR A 41 -6.51 -12.35 -2.06
CA TYR A 41 -7.80 -11.79 -2.47
C TYR A 41 -8.68 -11.41 -1.26
N GLN A 42 -8.84 -12.33 -0.30
CA GLN A 42 -9.61 -12.07 0.93
C GLN A 42 -9.02 -10.90 1.74
N GLN A 43 -7.69 -10.82 1.84
CA GLN A 43 -7.02 -9.71 2.53
C GLN A 43 -7.29 -8.37 1.85
N VAL A 44 -7.20 -8.30 0.52
CA VAL A 44 -7.50 -7.05 -0.21
C VAL A 44 -8.97 -6.69 -0.05
N LEU A 45 -9.90 -7.64 -0.16
CA LEU A 45 -11.31 -7.39 0.09
C LEU A 45 -11.57 -6.84 1.50
N CYS A 46 -11.01 -7.46 2.54
CA CYS A 46 -11.12 -6.98 3.91
C CYS A 46 -10.56 -5.55 4.04
N ALA A 47 -9.43 -5.26 3.40
CA ALA A 47 -8.87 -3.92 3.36
C ALA A 47 -9.79 -2.91 2.65
N VAL A 48 -10.43 -3.27 1.54
CA VAL A 48 -11.42 -2.43 0.85
C VAL A 48 -12.60 -2.13 1.76
N HIS A 49 -13.19 -3.15 2.40
CA HIS A 49 -14.31 -2.97 3.33
C HIS A 49 -13.96 -1.99 4.45
N LYS A 50 -12.82 -2.23 5.12
CA LYS A 50 -12.30 -1.32 6.14
C LYS A 50 -12.10 0.10 5.60
N LEU A 51 -11.49 0.25 4.42
CA LEU A 51 -11.28 1.56 3.79
C LEU A 51 -12.59 2.29 3.43
N GLN A 52 -13.62 1.57 3.01
CA GLN A 52 -14.94 2.14 2.72
C GLN A 52 -15.60 2.69 3.99
N GLU A 53 -15.48 1.97 5.10
CA GLU A 53 -16.03 2.39 6.39
C GLU A 53 -15.30 3.59 6.99
N SER A 54 -13.99 3.71 6.75
CA SER A 54 -13.16 4.80 7.25
C SER A 54 -13.54 6.19 6.69
N GLY A 55 -14.31 6.23 5.59
CA GLY A 55 -14.88 7.46 5.04
C GLY A 55 -13.89 8.34 4.28
N PHE A 56 -12.65 7.90 4.04
CA PHE A 56 -11.63 8.64 3.27
C PHE A 56 -11.08 7.89 2.06
N TYR A 57 -11.77 6.82 1.68
CA TYR A 57 -11.53 6.07 0.47
C TYR A 57 -12.38 6.61 -0.67
N TRP A 58 -11.71 7.05 -1.73
CA TRP A 58 -12.33 7.68 -2.90
C TRP A 58 -12.55 6.70 -4.06
N GLY A 59 -12.29 5.40 -3.87
CA GLY A 59 -12.51 4.39 -4.91
C GLY A 59 -11.67 4.62 -6.16
N ALA A 60 -12.29 4.45 -7.34
CA ALA A 60 -11.66 4.50 -8.65
C ALA A 60 -11.32 5.93 -9.15
N VAL A 61 -10.91 6.81 -8.26
CA VAL A 61 -10.45 8.17 -8.60
C VAL A 61 -9.05 8.10 -9.24
N GLY A 62 -8.89 8.79 -10.37
CA GLY A 62 -7.61 8.86 -11.08
C GLY A 62 -6.59 9.76 -10.37
N GLY A 63 -5.30 9.56 -10.65
CA GLY A 63 -4.23 10.37 -10.04
C GLY A 63 -4.35 11.87 -10.33
N ARG A 64 -4.80 12.26 -11.52
CA ARG A 64 -5.02 13.66 -11.90
C ARG A 64 -6.16 14.29 -11.08
N GLU A 65 -7.25 13.56 -10.91
CA GLU A 65 -8.42 14.00 -10.18
C GLU A 65 -8.11 14.13 -8.69
N ALA A 66 -7.45 13.14 -8.10
CA ALA A 66 -6.94 13.20 -6.73
C ALA A 66 -6.05 14.43 -6.49
N SER A 67 -5.13 14.72 -7.42
CA SER A 67 -4.32 15.95 -7.35
C SER A 67 -5.15 17.22 -7.44
N SER A 68 -6.25 17.23 -8.20
CA SER A 68 -7.14 18.39 -8.26
C SER A 68 -7.91 18.61 -6.96
N LEU A 69 -8.42 17.54 -6.36
CA LEU A 69 -9.10 17.58 -5.05
C LEU A 69 -8.16 18.10 -3.96
N LEU A 70 -6.95 17.53 -3.90
CA LEU A 70 -5.94 17.86 -2.89
C LEU A 70 -5.29 19.23 -3.06
N ARG A 71 -5.22 19.78 -4.29
CA ARG A 71 -4.65 21.12 -4.54
C ARG A 71 -5.35 22.22 -3.76
N SER A 72 -6.66 22.08 -3.54
CA SER A 72 -7.46 23.05 -2.77
C SER A 72 -7.30 22.92 -1.26
N GLN A 73 -6.60 21.89 -0.80
CA GLN A 73 -6.53 21.51 0.61
C GLN A 73 -5.18 21.90 1.22
N PRO A 74 -5.11 22.15 2.54
CA PRO A 74 -3.84 22.46 3.17
C PRO A 74 -2.86 21.27 3.14
N PRO A 75 -1.55 21.49 3.29
CA PRO A 75 -0.56 20.42 3.38
C PRO A 75 -0.89 19.41 4.50
N GLY A 76 -0.55 18.15 4.25
CA GLY A 76 -0.85 17.00 5.12
C GLY A 76 -2.25 16.41 4.95
N THR A 77 -3.07 16.94 4.04
CA THR A 77 -4.32 16.28 3.64
C THR A 77 -4.00 15.07 2.80
N PHE A 78 -4.67 13.95 3.03
CA PHE A 78 -4.49 12.77 2.19
C PHE A 78 -5.81 12.07 1.88
N LEU A 79 -5.78 11.20 0.89
CA LEU A 79 -6.86 10.29 0.54
C LEU A 79 -6.31 8.96 0.03
N ILE A 80 -7.09 7.89 0.20
CA ILE A 80 -6.80 6.60 -0.41
C ILE A 80 -7.71 6.42 -1.63
N ARG A 81 -7.14 5.91 -2.70
CA ARG A 81 -7.85 5.60 -3.94
C ARG A 81 -7.29 4.33 -4.55
N ASP A 82 -7.97 3.81 -5.56
CA ASP A 82 -7.47 2.70 -6.35
C ASP A 82 -6.27 3.13 -7.17
N SER A 83 -5.30 2.23 -7.32
CA SER A 83 -4.19 2.49 -8.23
C SER A 83 -4.65 2.40 -9.67
N SER A 84 -4.19 3.33 -10.49
CA SER A 84 -4.36 3.25 -11.95
C SER A 84 -3.36 2.28 -12.59
N ASP A 85 -2.39 1.77 -11.81
CA ASP A 85 -1.41 0.78 -12.26
C ASP A 85 -1.88 -0.62 -11.88
N HIS A 86 -1.94 -1.53 -12.86
CA HIS A 86 -2.39 -2.92 -12.67
C HIS A 86 -1.53 -3.76 -11.72
N HIS A 87 -0.35 -3.27 -11.32
CA HIS A 87 0.52 -3.96 -10.35
C HIS A 87 0.17 -3.63 -8.89
N TYR A 88 -0.71 -2.67 -8.65
CA TYR A 88 -1.02 -2.13 -7.32
C TYR A 88 -2.53 -2.00 -7.13
N PHE A 89 -3.02 -2.30 -5.93
CA PHE A 89 -4.46 -2.14 -5.64
C PHE A 89 -4.76 -0.73 -5.15
N PHE A 90 -3.93 -0.18 -4.27
CA PHE A 90 -4.19 1.09 -3.61
C PHE A 90 -3.10 2.12 -3.86
N THR A 91 -3.48 3.38 -3.80
CA THR A 91 -2.57 4.52 -3.86
C THR A 91 -2.99 5.56 -2.82
N LEU A 92 -2.02 5.95 -1.99
CA LEU A 92 -2.12 7.07 -1.08
C LEU A 92 -1.75 8.35 -1.83
N SER A 93 -2.69 9.29 -1.89
CA SER A 93 -2.45 10.61 -2.46
C SER A 93 -2.40 11.62 -1.32
N VAL A 94 -1.32 12.38 -1.20
CA VAL A 94 -1.08 13.34 -0.11
C VAL A 94 -0.73 14.71 -0.68
N GLN A 95 -1.32 15.76 -0.10
CA GLN A 95 -0.96 17.13 -0.39
C GLN A 95 0.27 17.53 0.42
N THR A 96 1.36 17.87 -0.27
CA THR A 96 2.57 18.43 0.35
C THR A 96 2.67 19.92 0.06
N VAL A 97 3.63 20.61 0.69
CA VAL A 97 3.93 22.01 0.38
C VAL A 97 4.41 22.21 -1.06
N HIS A 98 5.01 21.18 -1.67
CA HIS A 98 5.49 21.20 -3.06
C HIS A 98 4.50 20.60 -4.08
N GLY A 99 3.26 20.31 -3.65
CA GLY A 99 2.22 19.75 -4.51
C GLY A 99 1.75 18.36 -4.07
N THR A 100 0.85 17.76 -4.86
CA THR A 100 0.30 16.45 -4.53
C THR A 100 1.27 15.31 -4.89
N LYS A 101 1.59 14.46 -3.93
CA LYS A 101 2.37 13.24 -4.13
C LYS A 101 1.47 12.01 -4.13
N ASN A 102 1.75 11.08 -5.04
CA ASN A 102 1.10 9.78 -5.09
C ASN A 102 2.12 8.71 -4.63
N LEU A 103 1.71 7.89 -3.68
CA LEU A 103 2.48 6.79 -3.10
C LEU A 103 1.71 5.50 -3.30
N ARG A 104 2.31 4.52 -3.96
CA ARG A 104 1.66 3.24 -4.22
C ARG A 104 1.81 2.33 -3.01
N ILE A 105 0.76 1.57 -2.71
CA ILE A 105 0.76 0.60 -1.61
C ILE A 105 0.88 -0.79 -2.21
N HIS A 106 1.93 -1.50 -1.83
CA HIS A 106 2.12 -2.91 -2.18
C HIS A 106 1.35 -3.80 -1.23
N SER A 107 0.82 -4.90 -1.74
CA SER A 107 0.27 -6.00 -0.96
C SER A 107 1.01 -7.29 -1.31
N GLN A 108 1.83 -7.79 -0.39
CA GLN A 108 2.62 -9.01 -0.59
C GLN A 108 2.70 -9.81 0.70
N GLY A 109 2.48 -11.13 0.59
CA GLY A 109 2.75 -12.07 1.67
C GLY A 109 1.96 -11.83 2.95
N GLY A 110 0.70 -11.36 2.85
CA GLY A 110 -0.11 -11.09 4.03
C GLY A 110 -0.05 -9.63 4.52
N SER A 111 0.82 -8.79 3.96
CA SER A 111 1.06 -7.44 4.49
C SER A 111 1.02 -6.35 3.41
N PHE A 112 0.68 -5.14 3.86
CA PHE A 112 0.68 -3.89 3.12
C PHE A 112 1.88 -3.03 3.52
N TYR A 113 2.52 -2.40 2.53
CA TYR A 113 3.61 -1.45 2.77
C TYR A 113 3.66 -0.40 1.65
N LEU A 114 4.23 0.77 1.96
CA LEU A 114 4.45 1.81 0.94
C LEU A 114 5.59 1.41 0.02
N GLN A 115 5.44 1.71 -1.26
CA GLN A 115 6.50 1.53 -2.24
C GLN A 115 7.78 2.24 -1.75
N PRO A 116 8.89 1.48 -1.56
CA PRO A 116 10.16 2.08 -1.20
C PRO A 116 10.60 3.07 -2.27
N ASP A 117 10.99 4.25 -1.85
CA ASP A 117 11.69 5.18 -2.71
C ASP A 117 13.15 4.67 -2.89
N PRO A 118 13.66 4.54 -4.12
CA PRO A 118 15.01 3.99 -4.38
C PRO A 118 16.14 4.74 -3.67
N CYS A 119 15.93 5.98 -3.20
CA CYS A 119 16.94 6.72 -2.44
C CYS A 119 16.74 6.67 -0.91
N CYS A 120 15.79 5.87 -0.41
CA CYS A 120 15.54 5.63 1.01
C CYS A 120 16.04 4.22 1.39
N SER A 121 17.07 4.17 2.24
CA SER A 121 17.72 2.93 2.71
C SER A 121 16.91 2.16 3.76
N HIS A 122 15.68 2.58 4.06
CA HIS A 122 14.86 1.96 5.10
C HIS A 122 13.88 0.96 4.49
N THR A 123 13.85 -0.25 5.05
CA THR A 123 12.80 -1.22 4.75
C THR A 123 11.46 -0.63 5.20
N PRO A 124 10.45 -0.52 4.32
CA PRO A 124 9.17 0.03 4.74
C PRO A 124 8.54 -0.90 5.77
N PRO A 125 7.97 -0.35 6.87
CA PRO A 125 7.21 -1.15 7.81
C PRO A 125 6.05 -1.82 7.09
N ARG A 126 5.83 -3.08 7.42
CA ARG A 126 4.78 -3.94 6.88
C ARG A 126 3.65 -4.01 7.88
N PHE A 127 2.42 -3.92 7.39
CA PHE A 127 1.21 -3.90 8.23
C PHE A 127 0.18 -4.86 7.67
N ASP A 128 -0.61 -5.48 8.54
CA ASP A 128 -1.67 -6.41 8.10
C ASP A 128 -2.89 -5.68 7.52
N CYS A 129 -3.00 -4.37 7.78
CA CYS A 129 -4.08 -3.52 7.28
C CYS A 129 -3.54 -2.17 6.76
N VAL A 130 -4.15 -1.67 5.68
CA VAL A 130 -3.85 -0.34 5.12
C VAL A 130 -4.12 0.77 6.14
N LEU A 131 -5.13 0.64 6.99
CA LEU A 131 -5.44 1.64 8.00
C LEU A 131 -4.36 1.73 9.08
N LYS A 132 -3.82 0.59 9.53
CA LYS A 132 -2.68 0.55 10.47
C LYS A 132 -1.45 1.21 9.87
N LEU A 133 -1.20 0.94 8.58
CA LEU A 133 -0.14 1.61 7.82
C LEU A 133 -0.32 3.13 7.89
N ILE A 134 -1.50 3.65 7.56
CA ILE A 134 -1.78 5.08 7.59
C ILE A 134 -1.67 5.65 9.00
N GLY A 135 -2.23 4.99 10.01
CA GLY A 135 -2.17 5.40 11.41
C GLY A 135 -0.74 5.53 11.92
N HIS A 136 0.15 4.59 11.55
CA HIS A 136 1.57 4.68 11.89
C HIS A 136 2.26 5.89 11.25
N TYR A 137 1.98 6.19 9.98
CA TYR A 137 2.51 7.38 9.31
C TYR A 137 1.89 8.69 9.80
N MET A 138 0.68 8.66 10.36
CA MET A 138 0.08 9.82 11.05
C MET A 138 0.72 10.06 12.42
N GLY A 139 0.94 9.01 13.22
CA GLY A 139 1.51 9.11 14.57
C GLY A 139 2.94 9.64 14.58
N LYS A 140 3.78 9.20 13.62
CA LYS A 140 5.19 9.64 13.52
C LYS A 140 5.40 11.13 13.25
N VAL A 141 4.39 11.85 12.73
CA VAL A 141 4.50 13.30 12.47
C VAL A 141 4.49 14.10 13.77
N VAL A 142 3.90 13.57 14.85
CA VAL A 142 3.75 14.27 16.12
C VAL A 142 5.07 14.30 16.90
N GLU A 143 5.90 13.25 16.81
CA GLU A 143 7.18 13.19 17.53
C GLU A 143 8.24 14.15 16.97
N GLY A 144 8.14 14.54 15.70
CA GLY A 144 9.09 15.48 15.07
C GLY A 144 8.84 16.97 15.36
N ARG A 145 7.83 17.32 16.17
CA ARG A 145 7.46 18.71 16.49
C ARG A 145 7.45 19.03 17.98
N ALA A 146 7.93 18.13 18.83
CA ALA A 146 8.22 18.44 20.22
C ALA A 146 9.57 19.18 20.29
N ASP A 147 9.47 20.50 20.43
CA ASP A 147 10.38 21.44 21.08
C ASP A 147 11.90 21.19 20.99
N GLY A 148 12.58 22.13 20.32
CA GLY A 148 13.98 22.38 20.59
C GLY A 148 14.15 22.95 22.00
N ASP A 149 14.58 22.11 22.93
CA ASP A 149 15.56 22.49 23.96
C ASP A 149 16.26 21.23 24.47
N GLY A 150 17.56 21.34 24.73
CA GLY A 150 18.51 20.23 24.57
C GLY A 150 18.50 19.09 25.59
N ALA A 151 19.14 17.99 25.22
CA ALA A 151 20.10 17.26 26.05
C ALA A 151 20.73 16.13 25.21
N ALA A 152 22.06 16.09 25.19
CA ALA A 152 22.79 14.92 24.74
C ALA A 152 22.45 13.73 25.65
N ALA A 153 21.93 12.67 25.06
CA ALA A 153 21.86 11.36 25.70
C ALA A 153 22.36 10.33 24.69
N GLU A 154 23.60 9.90 24.88
CA GLU A 154 24.10 8.67 24.28
C GLU A 154 23.39 7.50 24.95
N GLY A 155 22.73 6.68 24.12
CA GLY A 155 21.99 5.50 24.54
C GLY A 155 21.61 4.66 23.33
N ASP A 156 22.38 3.59 23.11
CA ASP A 156 22.09 2.52 22.17
C ASP A 156 20.80 1.77 22.57
N ALA A 157 19.75 1.87 21.75
CA ALA A 157 18.64 0.90 21.65
C ALA A 157 17.64 1.28 20.53
N GLY A 158 17.76 0.65 19.36
CA GLY A 158 16.62 0.09 18.59
C GLY A 158 15.39 0.95 18.20
N GLY A 159 15.45 2.28 18.21
CA GLY A 159 14.31 3.13 17.79
C GLY A 159 14.32 3.43 16.29
N SER A 160 13.59 2.67 15.48
CA SER A 160 13.39 2.95 14.04
C SER A 160 12.48 4.17 13.82
N GLY A 161 12.93 5.34 14.28
CA GLY A 161 12.31 6.66 14.12
C GLY A 161 12.56 7.26 12.73
N GLY A 162 12.64 6.44 11.69
CA GLY A 162 12.81 6.92 10.33
C GLY A 162 11.55 7.64 9.86
N VAL A 163 11.64 8.95 9.72
CA VAL A 163 10.67 9.77 8.99
C VAL A 163 10.70 9.33 7.53
N TYR A 164 9.57 8.94 6.97
CA TYR A 164 9.51 8.45 5.59
C TYR A 164 9.71 9.63 4.64
N LEU A 165 10.78 9.63 3.84
CA LEU A 165 11.09 10.74 2.94
C LEU A 165 10.50 10.48 1.55
N ILE A 166 9.88 11.51 0.99
CA ILE A 166 9.31 11.54 -0.35
C ILE A 166 10.03 12.59 -1.19
N HIS A 167 10.42 12.25 -2.42
CA HIS A 167 11.04 13.23 -3.31
C HIS A 167 9.97 14.13 -3.93
N SER A 168 10.10 15.44 -3.72
CA SER A 168 9.34 16.48 -4.43
C SER A 168 10.31 17.52 -4.99
N GLY A 169 10.32 17.69 -6.31
CA GLY A 169 11.11 18.76 -6.96
C GLY A 169 12.63 18.64 -6.83
N GLY A 170 13.17 17.45 -6.51
CA GLY A 170 14.60 17.22 -6.29
C GLY A 170 15.01 17.26 -4.81
N GLU A 171 14.11 17.61 -3.91
CA GLU A 171 14.33 17.64 -2.46
C GLU A 171 13.63 16.48 -1.74
N LYS A 172 14.23 15.98 -0.66
CA LYS A 172 13.66 14.94 0.21
C LYS A 172 12.79 15.58 1.28
N VAL A 173 11.48 15.42 1.18
CA VAL A 173 10.50 16.02 2.09
C VAL A 173 9.92 14.92 2.98
N PRO A 174 9.69 15.13 4.28
CA PRO A 174 9.03 14.14 5.12
C PRO A 174 7.57 13.89 4.68
N LEU A 175 7.14 12.64 4.72
CA LEU A 175 5.76 12.23 4.50
C LEU A 175 4.93 12.65 5.72
N GLU A 176 4.20 13.76 5.57
CA GLU A 176 3.30 14.26 6.60
C GLU A 176 1.85 13.84 6.29
N LEU A 177 1.30 12.91 7.08
CA LEU A 177 -0.13 12.61 7.09
C LEU A 177 -0.76 13.27 8.31
N ARG A 178 -1.65 14.24 8.09
CA ARG A 178 -2.29 14.99 9.19
C ARG A 178 -3.79 14.77 9.23
N ARG A 179 -4.47 14.84 8.09
CA ARG A 179 -5.93 14.65 8.04
C ARG A 179 -6.40 13.94 6.77
N PRO A 180 -7.36 13.02 6.90
CA PRO A 180 -8.00 12.42 5.74
C PRO A 180 -8.95 13.42 5.06
N LEU A 181 -9.08 13.33 3.74
CA LEU A 181 -10.12 14.01 2.97
C LEU A 181 -11.36 13.10 2.93
N PRO A 182 -12.46 13.47 3.58
CA PRO A 182 -13.65 12.63 3.63
C PRO A 182 -14.30 12.52 2.25
N SER A 183 -14.67 11.31 1.84
CA SER A 183 -15.46 11.00 0.64
C SER A 183 -16.91 10.68 0.97
N SER A 184 -17.15 10.04 2.11
CA SER A 184 -18.47 9.65 2.59
C SER A 184 -18.58 9.85 4.10
N PHE A 185 -19.82 10.01 4.58
CA PHE A 185 -20.08 10.06 6.02
C PHE A 185 -20.14 8.62 6.55
N SER A 186 -19.32 8.30 7.54
CA SER A 186 -19.43 7.05 8.27
C SER A 186 -20.77 6.96 9.00
N SER A 187 -21.31 5.74 9.15
CA SER A 187 -22.55 5.53 9.92
C SER A 187 -22.33 5.89 11.40
N LEU A 188 -23.40 6.24 12.11
CA LEU A 188 -23.33 6.51 13.55
C LEU A 188 -22.80 5.31 14.33
N GLN A 189 -23.17 4.09 13.91
CA GLN A 189 -22.65 2.84 14.48
C GLN A 189 -21.11 2.75 14.34
N HIS A 190 -20.57 3.12 13.18
CA HIS A 190 -19.14 3.15 12.94
C HIS A 190 -18.43 4.25 13.73
N LEU A 191 -19.06 5.43 13.86
CA LEU A 191 -18.52 6.51 14.71
C LEU A 191 -18.42 6.06 16.17
N CYS A 192 -19.46 5.40 16.70
CA CYS A 192 -19.43 4.81 18.04
C CYS A 192 -18.32 3.76 18.17
N ARG A 193 -18.16 2.87 17.19
CA ARG A 193 -17.07 1.88 17.16
C ARG A 193 -15.69 2.53 17.21
N ARG A 194 -15.45 3.57 16.42
CA ARG A 194 -14.17 4.31 16.43
C ARG A 194 -13.91 4.98 17.77
N THR A 195 -14.93 5.58 18.38
CA THR A 195 -14.79 6.19 19.70
C THR A 195 -14.46 5.15 20.77
N LEU A 196 -15.07 3.96 20.72
CA LEU A 196 -14.77 2.86 21.64
C LEU A 196 -13.35 2.32 21.42
N ASN A 197 -12.99 1.97 20.19
CA ASN A 197 -11.66 1.40 19.87
C ASN A 197 -10.52 2.41 20.07
N GLY A 198 -10.80 3.72 19.97
CA GLY A 198 -9.85 4.78 20.30
C GLY A 198 -9.64 4.98 21.81
N HIS A 199 -10.58 4.55 22.66
CA HIS A 199 -10.54 4.71 24.12
C HIS A 199 -9.99 3.47 24.86
N GLU A 200 -9.80 2.34 24.16
CA GLU A 200 -9.15 1.12 24.70
C GLU A 200 -7.64 1.28 24.96
N GLY A 201 -7.07 2.48 24.82
CA GLY A 201 -5.74 2.81 25.33
C GLY A 201 -5.69 3.07 26.84
N GLY A 202 -6.82 3.09 27.56
CA GLY A 202 -6.79 3.45 28.99
C GLY A 202 -8.00 3.10 29.88
N ALA A 203 -9.08 2.47 29.39
CA ALA A 203 -10.20 2.10 30.27
C ALA A 203 -10.72 0.68 29.96
N ASP A 204 -10.42 -0.23 30.90
CA ASP A 204 -11.02 -1.54 31.17
C ASP A 204 -11.52 -2.39 29.98
N ALA A 205 -10.70 -3.39 29.62
CA ALA A 205 -11.09 -4.59 28.87
C ALA A 205 -12.20 -5.44 29.54
N HIS A 206 -12.78 -4.96 30.64
CA HIS A 206 -13.82 -5.62 31.42
C HIS A 206 -15.25 -5.31 30.92
N ASP A 207 -15.46 -4.21 30.20
CA ASP A 207 -16.79 -3.81 29.69
C ASP A 207 -17.11 -4.42 28.30
N THR A 208 -16.09 -4.71 27.48
CA THR A 208 -16.31 -5.34 26.17
C THR A 208 -16.79 -6.79 26.28
N HIS A 209 -16.44 -7.51 27.35
CA HIS A 209 -16.92 -8.88 27.59
C HIS A 209 -18.42 -8.92 27.98
N GLN A 210 -19.00 -7.80 28.43
CA GLN A 210 -20.43 -7.70 28.75
C GLN A 210 -21.30 -7.39 27.51
N LEU A 211 -20.68 -6.98 26.40
CA LEU A 211 -21.38 -6.73 25.15
C LEU A 211 -21.82 -8.04 24.50
N PRO A 212 -23.02 -8.10 23.89
CA PRO A 212 -23.44 -9.21 23.03
C PRO A 212 -22.37 -9.57 21.99
N HIS A 213 -22.25 -10.86 21.67
CA HIS A 213 -21.25 -11.35 20.71
C HIS A 213 -21.32 -10.64 19.35
N THR A 214 -22.52 -10.32 18.86
CA THR A 214 -22.72 -9.55 17.63
C THR A 214 -22.08 -8.17 17.65
N LEU A 215 -22.03 -7.50 18.81
CA LEU A 215 -21.37 -6.21 18.95
C LEU A 215 -19.87 -6.35 19.07
N ARG A 216 -19.37 -7.41 19.72
CA ARG A 216 -17.93 -7.69 19.77
C ARG A 216 -17.36 -8.00 18.39
N ASP A 217 -18.03 -8.86 17.63
CA ASP A 217 -17.64 -9.18 16.25
C ASP A 217 -17.61 -7.90 15.39
N PHE A 218 -18.59 -7.00 15.57
CA PHE A 218 -18.63 -5.71 14.88
C PHE A 218 -17.48 -4.76 15.29
N LEU A 219 -17.06 -4.77 16.56
CA LEU A 219 -15.92 -3.98 17.03
C LEU A 219 -14.58 -4.52 16.49
N GLU A 220 -14.40 -5.85 16.48
CA GLU A 220 -13.20 -6.54 15.97
C GLU A 220 -13.04 -6.39 14.45
N GLU A 221 -14.14 -6.24 13.72
CA GLU A 221 -14.12 -6.06 12.26
C GLU A 221 -13.37 -4.78 11.83
N TYR A 222 -13.19 -3.80 12.72
CA TYR A 222 -12.42 -2.56 12.44
C TYR A 222 -11.57 -2.13 13.65
N ASP A 223 -10.36 -2.66 13.69
CA ASP A 223 -9.38 -2.43 14.75
C ASP A 223 -8.53 -1.16 14.55
N ALA A 224 -8.90 -0.27 13.64
CA ALA A 224 -8.15 0.95 13.36
C ALA A 224 -8.73 2.16 14.12
N PRO A 225 -7.88 3.04 14.69
CA PRO A 225 -8.33 4.23 15.39
C PRO A 225 -8.73 5.39 14.45
N ILE A 226 -8.38 5.30 13.17
CA ILE A 226 -8.53 6.38 12.18
C ILE A 226 -9.80 6.24 11.35
#